data_AF-A0A4Q4YKQ6-F1
#
_entry.id   AF-A0A4Q4YKQ6-F1
#
_cell.length_a   1.000
_cell.length_b   1.000
_cell.length_c   1.000
_cell.angle_alpha   90.00
_cell.angle_beta   90.00
_cell.angle_gamma   90.00
#
_symmetry.space_group_name_H-M   'P 1'
#
loop_
_entity.id
_entity.type
_entity.pdbx_description
1 polymer ?
#
loop_
_entity_poly.entity_id
_entity_poly.type
_entity_poly.pdbx_seq_one_letter_code
_entity_poly.pdbx_strand_id
1 'polypeptide(L)'
;MGRWGLRLFEGDKDWDIACDLESTFEGEDEGKNLKFFDLVVFRDDDDDELVGEMRDRLDSGLCDELFDIYRAREKEYGGEYRVVILGALVMRTGARIRPSNLAYLRILASRTACRHGYVLPVFDNGFRGPGRAQFLAALYHYKAGVPRASRLRTAQLLPLRQDEGRYG
;
A
#
# COMPACT_ATOMS: atom_id res chain seq x y z
N MET A 1 5.04 -8.77 -10.07
CA MET A 1 5.77 -8.09 -8.97
C MET A 1 5.29 -8.66 -7.63
N GLY A 2 6.12 -8.60 -6.60
CA GLY A 2 5.85 -8.90 -5.18
C GLY A 2 7.07 -8.42 -4.36
N ARG A 3 7.03 -8.17 -3.03
CA ARG A 3 5.98 -8.39 -2.02
C ARG A 3 5.61 -7.08 -1.31
N TRP A 4 4.43 -7.06 -0.70
CA TRP A 4 3.81 -5.88 -0.08
C TRP A 4 3.17 -6.17 1.29
N GLY A 5 3.82 -7.05 2.06
CA GLY A 5 3.36 -7.48 3.39
C GLY A 5 4.44 -8.27 4.15
N LEU A 6 4.38 -8.18 5.49
CA LEU A 6 5.37 -8.53 6.52
C LEU A 6 6.38 -7.42 6.94
N ARG A 7 6.30 -6.20 6.35
CA ARG A 7 6.83 -4.86 6.79
C ARG A 7 6.96 -3.96 5.53
N LEU A 8 6.48 -2.72 5.52
CA LEU A 8 6.30 -1.94 4.27
C LEU A 8 7.00 -0.56 4.32
N PHE A 9 8.26 -0.36 3.94
CA PHE A 9 9.23 -1.24 3.25
C PHE A 9 10.47 -1.61 4.07
N GLU A 10 10.23 -2.24 5.21
CA GLU A 10 11.24 -2.89 6.04
C GLU A 10 12.22 -1.91 6.71
N GLY A 11 11.75 -0.69 6.98
CA GLY A 11 12.17 0.09 8.14
C GLY A 11 11.38 -0.29 9.39
N ASP A 12 11.82 0.12 10.58
CA ASP A 12 11.09 -0.20 11.82
C ASP A 12 9.79 0.61 11.96
N LYS A 13 9.83 1.89 11.54
CA LYS A 13 8.72 2.86 11.64
C LYS A 13 7.52 2.58 10.74
N ASP A 14 7.65 1.66 9.78
CA ASP A 14 6.55 1.34 8.86
C ASP A 14 5.31 0.82 9.61
N TRP A 15 5.55 0.15 10.74
CA TRP A 15 4.52 -0.43 11.59
C TRP A 15 3.87 0.64 12.48
N ASP A 16 4.67 1.48 13.15
CA ASP A 16 4.19 2.63 13.92
C ASP A 16 3.30 3.55 13.07
N ILE A 17 3.69 3.79 11.82
CA ILE A 17 2.92 4.61 10.87
C ILE A 17 1.59 3.94 10.48
N ALA A 18 1.55 2.61 10.36
CA ALA A 18 0.30 1.90 10.08
C ALA A 18 -0.67 1.99 11.25
N CYS A 19 -0.17 1.86 12.49
CA CYS A 19 -0.95 2.12 13.71
C CYS A 19 -1.46 3.57 13.76
N ASP A 20 -0.58 4.57 13.56
CA ASP A 20 -0.95 5.99 13.52
C ASP A 20 -2.12 6.26 12.55
N LEU A 21 -2.09 5.62 11.37
CA LEU A 21 -3.10 5.75 10.31
C LEU A 21 -4.43 5.09 10.68
N GLU A 22 -4.39 3.93 11.33
CA GLU A 22 -5.55 3.19 11.84
C GLU A 22 -6.26 3.99 12.95
N SER A 23 -5.50 4.45 13.94
CA SER A 23 -5.98 5.30 15.05
C SER A 23 -6.46 6.69 14.65
N THR A 24 -6.44 7.06 13.36
CA THR A 24 -6.98 8.37 12.92
C THR A 24 -8.50 8.45 13.05
N PHE A 25 -9.21 7.33 12.90
CA PHE A 25 -10.68 7.28 13.01
C PHE A 25 -11.19 6.26 14.03
N GLU A 26 -10.33 5.66 14.83
CA GLU A 26 -10.73 4.77 15.92
C GLU A 26 -11.71 5.48 16.88
N GLY A 27 -12.85 4.84 17.12
CA GLY A 27 -13.88 5.36 18.01
C GLY A 27 -15.15 4.50 18.01
N GLU A 28 -16.25 5.09 18.48
CA GLU A 28 -17.57 4.44 18.56
C GLU A 28 -18.21 4.20 17.17
N ASP A 29 -17.75 4.90 16.13
CA ASP A 29 -18.19 4.73 14.75
C ASP A 29 -17.43 3.58 14.09
N GLU A 30 -17.86 2.34 14.40
CA GLU A 30 -17.24 1.11 13.86
C GLU A 30 -17.15 1.09 12.33
N GLY A 31 -17.98 1.86 11.61
CA GLY A 31 -17.93 2.00 10.15
C GLY A 31 -16.68 2.73 9.64
N LYS A 32 -15.95 3.44 10.50
CA LYS A 32 -14.73 4.18 10.15
C LYS A 32 -13.43 3.53 10.58
N ASN A 33 -13.47 2.50 11.43
CA ASN A 33 -12.27 1.80 11.87
C ASN A 33 -11.54 1.19 10.66
N LEU A 34 -10.21 1.34 10.58
CA LEU A 34 -9.41 0.92 9.43
C LEU A 34 -8.26 0.02 9.88
N LYS A 35 -8.37 -1.27 9.59
CA LYS A 35 -7.42 -2.35 9.94
C LYS A 35 -6.12 -2.31 9.12
N PHE A 36 -5.41 -1.18 9.13
CA PHE A 36 -4.17 -1.02 8.37
C PHE A 36 -3.02 -1.87 8.93
N PHE A 37 -2.96 -2.05 10.24
CA PHE A 37 -2.05 -2.96 10.92
C PHE A 37 -2.15 -4.37 10.35
N ASP A 38 -3.38 -4.90 10.25
CA ASP A 38 -3.64 -6.25 9.75
C ASP A 38 -3.16 -6.41 8.31
N LEU A 39 -3.38 -5.40 7.48
CA LEU A 39 -2.83 -5.35 6.12
C LEU A 39 -1.30 -5.32 6.08
N VAL A 40 -0.59 -4.76 7.06
CA VAL A 40 0.89 -4.78 7.07
C VAL A 40 1.43 -6.12 7.59
N VAL A 41 0.87 -6.61 8.69
CA VAL A 41 1.39 -7.72 9.50
C VAL A 41 0.99 -9.07 8.93
N PHE A 42 -0.30 -9.27 8.61
CA PHE A 42 -0.77 -10.57 8.18
C PHE A 42 -0.39 -10.86 6.71
N ARG A 43 0.10 -12.08 6.51
CA ARG A 43 0.90 -12.47 5.34
C ARG A 43 0.05 -13.00 4.19
N ASP A 44 -1.21 -13.31 4.45
CA ASP A 44 -2.02 -14.10 3.56
C ASP A 44 -2.73 -13.18 2.55
N ASP A 45 -2.43 -13.44 1.28
CA ASP A 45 -2.99 -12.75 0.10
C ASP A 45 -4.47 -13.13 -0.14
N ASP A 46 -5.08 -13.84 0.82
CA ASP A 46 -6.34 -14.59 0.68
C ASP A 46 -7.46 -14.06 1.59
N ASP A 47 -7.19 -13.05 2.43
CA ASP A 47 -8.24 -12.28 3.11
C ASP A 47 -8.84 -11.23 2.16
N ASP A 48 -9.41 -11.75 1.06
CA ASP A 48 -10.15 -10.97 0.05
C ASP A 48 -11.38 -10.27 0.69
N GLU A 49 -11.88 -10.79 1.83
CA GLU A 49 -12.95 -10.18 2.65
C GLU A 49 -12.45 -8.92 3.35
N LEU A 50 -11.37 -8.97 4.14
CA LEU A 50 -10.73 -7.80 4.75
C LEU A 50 -10.32 -6.76 3.70
N VAL A 51 -9.76 -7.20 2.58
CA VAL A 51 -9.35 -6.33 1.46
C VAL A 51 -10.56 -5.65 0.80
N GLY A 52 -11.70 -6.34 0.72
CA GLY A 52 -12.98 -5.78 0.27
C GLY A 52 -13.56 -4.78 1.26
N GLU A 53 -13.71 -5.18 2.53
CA GLU A 53 -14.19 -4.33 3.63
C GLU A 53 -13.38 -3.02 3.69
N MET A 54 -12.05 -3.12 3.69
CA MET A 54 -11.17 -1.96 3.73
C MET A 54 -11.29 -1.09 2.47
N ARG A 55 -11.57 -1.68 1.29
CA ARG A 55 -11.81 -0.89 0.08
C ARG A 55 -13.08 -0.06 0.22
N ASP A 56 -14.18 -0.69 0.62
CA ASP A 56 -15.50 -0.04 0.69
C ASP A 56 -15.51 1.07 1.75
N ARG A 57 -14.88 0.83 2.92
CA ARG A 57 -14.64 1.86 3.95
C ARG A 57 -13.83 3.03 3.40
N LEU A 58 -12.73 2.78 2.69
CA LEU A 58 -11.90 3.83 2.10
C LEU A 58 -12.63 4.61 0.99
N ASP A 59 -13.40 3.93 0.14
CA ASP A 59 -14.14 4.52 -0.98
C ASP A 59 -15.37 5.34 -0.56
N SER A 60 -15.86 5.16 0.68
CA SER A 60 -16.91 5.98 1.31
C SER A 60 -16.53 7.46 1.50
N GLY A 61 -15.22 7.77 1.49
CA GLY A 61 -14.69 9.12 1.68
C GLY A 61 -13.43 9.17 2.55
N LEU A 62 -13.23 8.17 3.42
CA LEU A 62 -12.13 8.11 4.39
C LEU A 62 -10.75 8.15 3.73
N CYS A 63 -10.58 7.57 2.53
CA CYS A 63 -9.35 7.69 1.74
C CYS A 63 -8.96 9.15 1.51
N ASP A 64 -9.93 9.96 1.08
CA ASP A 64 -9.70 11.35 0.71
C ASP A 64 -9.45 12.23 1.93
N GLU A 65 -10.16 11.96 3.04
CA GLU A 65 -9.98 12.62 4.33
C GLU A 65 -8.60 12.31 4.95
N LEU A 66 -8.14 11.05 4.92
CA LEU A 66 -6.78 10.67 5.32
C LEU A 66 -5.72 11.42 4.50
N PHE A 67 -5.87 11.51 3.19
CA PHE A 67 -4.93 12.28 2.38
C PHE A 67 -4.91 13.76 2.76
N ASP A 68 -6.06 14.37 3.06
CA ASP A 68 -6.13 15.78 3.41
C ASP A 68 -5.53 16.02 4.83
N ILE A 69 -5.80 15.14 5.80
CA ILE A 69 -5.18 15.16 7.15
C ILE A 69 -3.65 15.01 7.07
N TYR A 70 -3.16 13.95 6.44
CA TYR A 70 -1.72 13.64 6.47
C TYR A 70 -0.88 14.56 5.57
N ARG A 71 -1.47 15.15 4.52
CA ARG A 71 -0.79 16.20 3.75
C ARG A 71 -0.70 17.52 4.52
N ALA A 72 -1.68 17.86 5.36
CA ALA A 72 -1.55 19.00 6.27
C ALA A 72 -0.40 18.80 7.28
N ARG A 73 -0.16 17.55 7.69
CA ARG A 73 0.92 17.13 8.59
C ARG A 73 2.25 16.77 7.90
N GLU A 74 2.41 16.97 6.59
CA GLU A 74 3.62 16.55 5.83
C GLU A 74 4.93 17.11 6.42
N LYS A 75 4.89 18.34 6.96
CA LYS A 75 6.06 19.04 7.51
C LYS A 75 6.50 18.55 8.89
N GLU A 76 5.72 17.67 9.53
CA GLU A 76 6.12 16.99 10.75
C GLU A 76 7.29 16.03 10.48
N TYR A 77 8.01 15.63 11.53
CA TYR A 77 9.04 14.62 11.42
C TYR A 77 8.45 13.30 10.87
N GLY A 78 8.90 12.88 9.70
CA GLY A 78 8.37 11.69 9.01
C GLY A 78 7.06 11.90 8.23
N GLY A 79 6.49 13.12 8.21
CA GLY A 79 5.20 13.41 7.56
C GLY A 79 5.15 13.02 6.08
N GLU A 80 6.18 13.34 5.29
CA GLU A 80 6.31 12.87 3.90
C GLU A 80 6.18 11.34 3.77
N TYR A 81 6.78 10.59 4.70
CA TYR A 81 6.79 9.12 4.64
C TYR A 81 5.46 8.52 5.13
N ARG A 82 4.77 9.16 6.09
CA ARG A 82 3.39 8.79 6.47
C ARG A 82 2.44 8.81 5.27
N VAL A 83 2.49 9.87 4.45
CA VAL A 83 1.67 9.97 3.22
C VAL A 83 2.05 8.91 2.18
N VAL A 84 3.34 8.54 2.10
CA VAL A 84 3.80 7.39 1.28
C VAL A 84 3.17 6.08 1.77
N ILE A 85 3.20 5.79 3.09
CA ILE A 85 2.62 4.58 3.66
C ILE A 85 1.10 4.53 3.49
N LEU A 86 0.39 5.65 3.67
CA LEU A 86 -1.04 5.76 3.35
C LEU A 86 -1.30 5.39 1.88
N GLY A 87 -0.61 6.04 0.94
CA GLY A 87 -0.74 5.73 -0.49
C GLY A 87 -0.41 4.28 -0.82
N ALA A 88 0.53 3.67 -0.07
CA ALA A 88 0.83 2.26 -0.16
C ALA A 88 -0.38 1.39 0.26
N LEU A 89 -0.92 1.60 1.45
CA LEU A 89 -2.02 0.79 2.00
C LEU A 89 -3.29 0.89 1.14
N VAL A 90 -3.63 2.09 0.67
CA VAL A 90 -4.76 2.31 -0.25
C VAL A 90 -4.55 1.61 -1.60
N MET A 91 -3.32 1.57 -2.13
CA MET A 91 -3.02 0.77 -3.32
C MET A 91 -3.13 -0.75 -3.05
N ARG A 92 -2.88 -1.24 -1.83
CA ARG A 92 -3.07 -2.66 -1.47
C ARG A 92 -4.54 -3.05 -1.49
N THR A 93 -5.43 -2.24 -0.91
CA THR A 93 -6.89 -2.50 -0.95
C THR A 93 -7.49 -2.28 -2.34
N GLY A 94 -6.86 -1.46 -3.18
CA GLY A 94 -7.36 -1.08 -4.50
C GLY A 94 -8.41 0.04 -4.44
N ALA A 95 -8.62 0.66 -3.29
CA ALA A 95 -9.53 1.81 -3.15
C ALA A 95 -9.09 2.99 -4.04
N ARG A 96 -10.05 3.84 -4.39
CA ARG A 96 -9.94 4.99 -5.29
C ARG A 96 -9.06 6.08 -4.67
N ILE A 97 -7.96 6.39 -5.34
CA ILE A 97 -7.10 7.54 -5.01
C ILE A 97 -7.42 8.67 -6.00
N ARG A 98 -7.75 9.87 -5.52
CA ARG A 98 -7.92 11.07 -6.37
C ARG A 98 -6.71 11.25 -7.32
N PRO A 99 -6.91 11.64 -8.60
CA PRO A 99 -5.79 11.86 -9.53
C PRO A 99 -4.75 12.86 -9.04
N SER A 100 -5.18 13.88 -8.30
CA SER A 100 -4.30 14.85 -7.61
C SER A 100 -3.40 14.18 -6.58
N ASN A 101 -3.94 13.26 -5.76
CA ASN A 101 -3.18 12.51 -4.76
C ASN A 101 -2.24 11.48 -5.43
N LEU A 102 -2.63 10.83 -6.53
CA LEU A 102 -1.73 9.97 -7.32
C LEU A 102 -0.54 10.76 -7.91
N ALA A 103 -0.79 11.93 -8.47
CA ALA A 103 0.28 12.81 -8.97
C ALA A 103 1.19 13.27 -7.82
N TYR A 104 0.60 13.61 -6.67
CA TYR A 104 1.33 14.01 -5.47
C TYR A 104 2.24 12.90 -4.92
N LEU A 105 1.74 11.67 -4.84
CA LEU A 105 2.51 10.51 -4.37
C LEU A 105 3.74 10.22 -5.26
N ARG A 106 3.69 10.51 -6.56
CA ARG A 106 4.85 10.39 -7.46
C ARG A 106 5.91 11.46 -7.16
N ILE A 107 5.49 12.70 -6.92
CA ILE A 107 6.39 13.80 -6.51
C ILE A 107 7.01 13.48 -5.14
N LEU A 108 6.18 13.06 -4.18
CA LEU A 108 6.62 12.73 -2.83
C LEU A 108 7.60 11.56 -2.83
N ALA A 109 7.28 10.47 -3.54
CA ALA A 109 8.19 9.34 -3.70
C ALA A 109 9.56 9.70 -4.30
N SER A 110 9.62 10.76 -5.10
CA SER A 110 10.89 11.26 -5.64
C SER A 110 11.73 12.03 -4.61
N ARG A 111 11.07 12.77 -3.71
CA ARG A 111 11.66 13.61 -2.64
C ARG A 111 12.03 12.81 -1.38
N THR A 112 11.18 11.89 -0.94
CA THR A 112 11.36 11.16 0.30
C THR A 112 12.70 10.43 0.30
N ALA A 113 13.43 10.58 1.41
CA ALA A 113 14.75 9.98 1.61
C ALA A 113 14.72 8.48 1.30
N CYS A 114 15.77 7.98 0.65
CA CYS A 114 15.91 6.58 0.27
C CYS A 114 17.28 6.08 0.72
N ARG A 115 17.31 5.15 1.69
CA ARG A 115 18.52 4.66 2.34
C ARG A 115 18.88 3.26 1.85
N HIS A 116 20.18 3.01 1.70
CA HIS A 116 20.74 1.72 1.29
C HIS A 116 21.66 1.22 2.41
N GLY A 117 21.57 -0.05 2.78
CA GLY A 117 22.34 -0.63 3.89
C GLY A 117 21.78 -0.33 5.29
N TYR A 118 22.60 -0.52 6.32
CA TYR A 118 22.20 -0.37 7.72
C TYR A 118 21.93 1.10 8.11
N VAL A 119 20.92 1.30 8.98
CA VAL A 119 20.55 2.59 9.56
C VAL A 119 20.16 2.36 11.02
N LEU A 120 20.54 3.27 11.92
CA LEU A 120 20.11 3.22 13.32
C LEU A 120 18.58 3.41 13.40
N PRO A 121 17.83 2.60 14.18
CA PRO A 121 16.35 2.63 14.22
C PRO A 121 15.74 4.04 14.42
N VAL A 122 16.32 4.84 15.33
CA VAL A 122 15.85 6.22 15.59
C VAL A 122 15.89 7.12 14.35
N PHE A 123 16.80 6.86 13.41
CA PHE A 123 16.93 7.60 12.15
C PHE A 123 16.34 6.87 10.95
N ASP A 124 15.66 5.74 11.15
CA ASP A 124 15.14 4.90 10.07
C ASP A 124 13.81 5.42 9.53
N ASN A 125 13.87 6.54 8.81
CA ASN A 125 12.72 7.18 8.18
C ASN A 125 12.95 7.35 6.66
N GLY A 126 11.89 7.09 5.89
CA GLY A 126 11.92 7.07 4.44
C GLY A 126 12.13 5.66 3.88
N PHE A 127 12.20 5.57 2.56
CA PHE A 127 12.31 4.28 1.88
C PHE A 127 13.62 3.56 2.15
N ARG A 128 13.57 2.23 2.11
CA ARG A 128 14.72 1.39 1.73
C ARG A 128 14.79 1.26 0.21
N GLY A 129 16.01 1.12 -0.35
CA GLY A 129 16.27 1.07 -1.80
C GLY A 129 15.27 0.23 -2.62
N PRO A 130 15.07 -1.06 -2.32
CA PRO A 130 14.10 -1.91 -3.01
C PRO A 130 12.64 -1.42 -2.87
N GLY A 131 12.29 -0.82 -1.72
CA GLY A 131 10.96 -0.34 -1.43
C GLY A 131 10.52 0.83 -2.31
N ARG A 132 11.39 1.83 -2.52
CA ARG A 132 11.09 2.97 -3.40
C ARG A 132 10.80 2.52 -4.84
N ALA A 133 11.57 1.56 -5.36
CA ALA A 133 11.33 1.00 -6.68
C ALA A 133 9.97 0.27 -6.76
N GLN A 134 9.63 -0.52 -5.74
CA GLN A 134 8.35 -1.22 -5.64
C GLN A 134 7.14 -0.29 -5.45
N PHE A 135 7.33 0.88 -4.83
CA PHE A 135 6.35 1.95 -4.68
C PHE A 135 6.07 2.68 -6.00
N LEU A 136 7.12 3.11 -6.70
CA LEU A 136 7.00 3.77 -8.00
C LEU A 136 6.36 2.83 -9.04
N ALA A 137 6.73 1.55 -9.03
CA ALA A 137 6.11 0.53 -9.87
C ALA A 137 4.62 0.32 -9.53
N ALA A 138 4.24 0.39 -8.24
CA ALA A 138 2.84 0.35 -7.82
C ALA A 138 2.04 1.53 -8.39
N LEU A 139 2.55 2.76 -8.20
CA LEU A 139 1.93 3.99 -8.70
C LEU A 139 1.81 4.06 -10.22
N TYR A 140 2.66 3.32 -10.94
CA TYR A 140 2.59 3.21 -12.40
C TYR A 140 1.53 2.21 -12.86
N HIS A 141 1.36 1.09 -12.16
CA HIS A 141 0.41 0.03 -12.51
C HIS A 141 -0.94 0.08 -11.78
N TYR A 142 -1.12 1.02 -10.84
CA TYR A 142 -2.34 1.17 -10.04
C TYR A 142 -3.60 1.34 -10.91
N LYS A 143 -4.66 0.65 -10.50
CA LYS A 143 -6.02 0.75 -11.05
C LYS A 143 -7.01 0.69 -9.89
N ALA A 144 -7.94 1.64 -9.82
CA ALA A 144 -9.01 1.60 -8.83
C ALA A 144 -9.88 0.33 -8.99
N GLY A 145 -10.34 -0.22 -7.88
CA GLY A 145 -11.07 -1.49 -7.81
C GLY A 145 -10.20 -2.76 -7.94
N VAL A 146 -8.91 -2.63 -8.31
CA VAL A 146 -8.00 -3.77 -8.42
C VAL A 146 -7.02 -3.76 -7.24
N PRO A 147 -7.18 -4.63 -6.23
CA PRO A 147 -6.26 -4.71 -5.11
C PRO A 147 -4.89 -5.17 -5.61
N ARG A 148 -3.83 -4.60 -5.03
CA ARG A 148 -2.46 -4.91 -5.42
C ARG A 148 -1.99 -6.17 -4.69
N ALA A 149 -2.09 -7.30 -5.38
CA ALA A 149 -1.60 -8.61 -4.90
C ALA A 149 -0.13 -8.56 -4.45
N SER A 150 0.19 -9.17 -3.30
CA SER A 150 1.57 -9.21 -2.80
C SER A 150 2.42 -10.30 -3.47
N ARG A 151 1.79 -11.24 -4.19
CA ARG A 151 2.45 -12.23 -5.07
C ARG A 151 2.08 -12.05 -6.54
N LEU A 152 2.99 -12.49 -7.41
CA LEU A 152 2.61 -12.97 -8.74
C LEU A 152 1.73 -14.22 -8.56
N ARG A 153 0.41 -14.11 -8.81
CA ARG A 153 -0.39 -15.32 -9.10
C ARG A 153 0.16 -15.92 -10.39
N THR A 154 0.88 -17.04 -10.29
CA THR A 154 1.35 -17.85 -11.43
C THR A 154 0.17 -18.61 -12.07
N ALA A 155 -0.83 -17.86 -12.51
CA ALA A 155 -2.10 -18.33 -13.07
C ALA A 155 -2.47 -17.59 -14.38
N GLN A 156 -1.45 -17.10 -15.11
CA GLN A 156 -1.57 -16.64 -16.50
C GLN A 156 -0.62 -17.41 -17.44
N LEU A 157 -0.26 -18.64 -17.08
CA LEU A 157 0.01 -19.65 -18.10
C LEU A 157 -1.35 -20.21 -18.52
N LEU A 158 -1.83 -19.80 -19.70
CA LEU A 158 -2.93 -20.52 -20.34
C LEU A 158 -2.53 -22.00 -20.43
N PRO A 159 -3.47 -22.95 -20.29
CA PRO A 159 -3.22 -24.29 -20.82
C PRO A 159 -3.01 -24.14 -22.33
N LEU A 160 -1.80 -24.47 -22.79
CA LEU A 160 -1.57 -24.68 -24.21
C LEU A 160 -2.47 -25.85 -24.62
N ARG A 161 -3.54 -25.51 -25.33
CA ARG A 161 -4.51 -26.44 -25.88
C ARG A 161 -3.81 -27.26 -26.95
N GLN A 162 -3.28 -28.42 -26.58
CA GLN A 162 -2.93 -29.48 -27.54
C GLN A 162 -4.21 -30.16 -28.00
N ASP A 163 -4.94 -29.46 -28.87
CA ASP A 163 -5.65 -30.11 -29.97
C ASP A 163 -4.64 -30.32 -31.13
N GLU A 164 -4.97 -31.20 -32.06
CA GLU A 164 -4.09 -31.79 -33.10
C GLU A 164 -3.10 -32.86 -32.56
N GLY A 165 -3.15 -34.11 -33.02
CA GLY A 165 -4.10 -34.71 -33.96
C GLY A 165 -3.85 -36.21 -34.15
N ARG A 166 -4.89 -36.94 -34.54
CA ARG A 166 -4.75 -38.36 -34.93
C ARG A 166 -3.88 -38.46 -36.19
N TYR A 167 -2.86 -39.30 -36.14
CA TYR A 167 -2.44 -40.09 -37.29
C TYR A 167 -2.49 -41.57 -36.88
N GLY A 168 -3.13 -42.38 -37.72
CA GLY A 168 -3.22 -43.84 -37.55
C GLY A 168 -2.28 -44.57 -38.50
#